data_AF-X5VU41-F1
#
_entry.id   AF-X5VU41-F1
#
_cell.length_a   1.000
_cell.length_b   1.000
_cell.length_c   1.000
_cell.angle_alpha   90.00
_cell.angle_beta   90.00
_cell.angle_gamma   90.00
#
_symmetry.space_group_name_H-M   'P 1'
#
loop_
_entity.id
_entity.type
_entity.pdbx_description
1 polymer ?
#
loop_
_entity_poly.entity_id
_entity_poly.type
_entity_poly.pdbx_seq_one_letter_code
_entity_poly.pdbx_strand_id
1 'polypeptide(L)'
;MLIVAELHSDPSDGETPVLAPAKFRHAVLVPTMNVQSTAETIQRAVAEELAVVENFDNRAVVGLLTEGHLIRRYAEELDKARRDLSGED
;
A
#
# COMPACT_ATOMS: atom_id res chain seq x y z
N MET A 1 6.74 -2.90 -7.82
CA MET A 1 5.84 -4.06 -7.65
C MET A 1 5.61 -4.70 -9.01
N LEU A 2 5.40 -6.02 -9.08
CA LEU A 2 5.10 -6.70 -10.34
C LEU A 2 3.70 -7.28 -10.27
N ILE A 3 2.93 -7.14 -11.35
CA ILE A 3 1.63 -7.79 -11.49
C ILE A 3 1.85 -9.07 -12.28
N VAL A 4 1.72 -10.22 -11.63
CA VAL A 4 2.05 -11.54 -12.21
C VAL A 4 1.20 -11.84 -13.45
N ALA A 5 -0.09 -11.50 -13.40
CA ALA A 5 -0.98 -11.72 -14.53
C ALA A 5 -0.57 -10.92 -15.78
N GLU A 6 -0.17 -9.65 -15.60
CA GLU A 6 0.36 -8.82 -16.69
C GLU A 6 1.64 -9.42 -17.27
N LEU A 7 2.58 -9.80 -16.39
CA LEU A 7 3.87 -10.37 -16.81
C LEU A 7 3.71 -11.71 -17.53
N HIS A 8 2.73 -12.53 -17.13
CA HIS A 8 2.47 -13.82 -17.78
C HIS A 8 1.80 -13.66 -19.16
N SER A 9 1.05 -12.57 -19.35
CA SER A 9 0.40 -12.26 -20.64
C SER A 9 1.34 -11.62 -21.66
N ASP A 10 2.49 -11.12 -21.21
CA ASP A 10 3.50 -10.48 -22.05
C ASP A 10 4.51 -11.53 -22.54
N PRO A 11 4.68 -11.74 -23.86
CA PRO A 11 5.71 -12.62 -24.40
C PRO A 11 7.09 -11.97 -24.24
N SER A 12 7.59 -11.95 -23.02
CA SER A 12 8.94 -11.50 -22.69
C SER A 12 9.98 -12.43 -23.33
N ASP A 13 11.01 -11.83 -23.91
CA ASP A 13 12.17 -12.50 -24.49
C ASP A 13 13.14 -13.09 -23.44
N GLY A 14 12.88 -12.83 -22.14
CA GLY A 14 13.75 -13.23 -21.04
C GLY A 14 14.98 -12.34 -20.86
N GLU A 15 15.19 -11.35 -21.74
CA GLU A 15 16.28 -10.39 -21.67
C GLU A 15 15.81 -9.05 -21.07
N THR A 16 14.50 -8.81 -21.09
CA THR A 16 13.89 -7.61 -20.52
C THR A 16 14.17 -7.49 -19.01
N PRO A 17 14.79 -6.38 -18.54
CA PRO A 17 15.03 -6.18 -17.12
C PRO A 17 13.72 -6.18 -16.32
N VAL A 18 13.72 -6.85 -15.15
CA VAL A 18 12.56 -6.93 -14.24
C VAL A 18 12.00 -5.56 -13.85
N LEU A 19 12.82 -4.51 -13.89
CA LEU A 19 12.40 -3.14 -13.60
C LEU A 19 11.44 -2.55 -14.66
N ALA A 20 11.54 -3.00 -15.92
CA ALA A 20 10.74 -2.47 -17.02
C ALA A 20 9.22 -2.62 -16.77
N PRO A 21 8.70 -3.83 -16.44
CA PRO A 21 7.28 -4.01 -16.12
C PRO A 21 6.89 -3.55 -14.70
N ALA A 22 7.84 -3.16 -13.85
CA ALA A 22 7.54 -2.81 -12.46
C ALA A 22 6.60 -1.60 -12.33
N LYS A 23 5.48 -1.79 -11.65
CA LYS A 23 4.50 -0.75 -11.29
C LYS A 23 4.84 -0.11 -9.93
N PHE A 24 4.22 1.04 -9.66
CA PHE A 24 4.28 1.76 -8.38
C PHE A 24 5.71 2.09 -7.91
N ARG A 25 6.63 2.30 -8.86
CA ARG A 25 8.08 2.46 -8.62
C ARG A 25 8.42 3.61 -7.65
N HIS A 26 7.54 4.60 -7.57
CA HIS A 26 7.72 5.82 -6.79
C HIS A 26 6.69 5.97 -5.67
N ALA A 27 5.83 4.96 -5.45
CA ALA A 27 4.84 4.95 -4.38
C ALA A 27 5.21 3.87 -3.37
N VAL A 28 5.51 4.29 -2.15
CA VAL A 28 5.80 3.42 -1.01
C VAL A 28 5.18 4.03 0.24
N LEU A 29 4.91 3.19 1.22
CA LEU A 29 4.43 3.60 2.53
C LEU A 29 5.57 3.51 3.54
N VAL A 30 5.47 4.24 4.65
CA VAL A 30 6.39 4.11 5.79
C VAL A 30 5.59 3.90 7.07
N PRO A 31 6.12 3.18 8.08
CA PRO A 31 5.38 2.86 9.32
C PRO A 31 4.86 4.06 10.10
N THR A 32 5.45 5.23 9.92
CA THR A 32 5.05 6.47 10.59
C THR A 32 3.83 7.14 9.95
N MET A 33 3.35 6.67 8.80
CA MET A 33 2.14 7.19 8.16
C MET A 33 0.90 6.80 8.97
N ASN A 34 -0.03 7.76 9.08
CA ASN A 34 -1.35 7.48 9.62
C ASN A 34 -2.29 6.91 8.55
N VAL A 35 -3.46 6.44 8.96
CA VAL A 35 -4.45 5.80 8.07
C VAL A 35 -4.89 6.73 6.93
N GLN A 36 -5.05 8.03 7.20
CA GLN A 36 -5.46 9.01 6.19
C GLN A 36 -4.40 9.20 5.09
N SER A 37 -3.17 9.55 5.46
CA SER A 37 -2.06 9.74 4.52
C SER A 37 -1.74 8.47 3.73
N THR A 38 -1.92 7.31 4.36
CA THR A 38 -1.80 6.00 3.70
C THR A 38 -2.88 5.80 2.64
N ALA A 39 -4.15 6.10 2.98
CA ALA A 39 -5.27 6.00 2.05
C ALA A 39 -5.10 6.90 0.83
N GLU A 40 -4.72 8.15 1.05
CA GLU A 40 -4.46 9.07 -0.06
C GLU A 40 -3.32 8.60 -0.96
N THR A 41 -2.28 7.99 -0.38
CA THR A 41 -1.13 7.49 -1.15
C THR A 41 -1.51 6.29 -2.02
N ILE A 42 -2.27 5.36 -1.46
CA ILE A 42 -2.83 4.20 -2.20
C ILE A 42 -3.74 4.68 -3.33
N GLN A 43 -4.67 5.61 -3.06
CA GLN A 43 -5.58 6.16 -4.06
C GLN A 43 -4.85 6.91 -5.18
N ARG A 44 -3.88 7.78 -4.85
CA ARG A 44 -3.07 8.50 -5.85
C ARG A 44 -2.25 7.55 -6.73
N ALA A 45 -1.77 6.46 -6.15
CA ALA A 45 -1.01 5.46 -6.88
C ALA A 45 -1.90 4.57 -7.77
N VAL A 46 -3.23 4.59 -7.57
CA VAL A 46 -4.19 3.65 -8.18
C VAL A 46 -3.72 2.20 -7.95
N ALA A 47 -3.30 1.92 -6.71
CA ALA A 47 -2.74 0.65 -6.32
C ALA A 47 -3.70 -0.08 -5.39
N GLU A 48 -3.80 -1.41 -5.51
CA GLU A 48 -4.56 -2.24 -4.57
C GLU A 48 -3.74 -2.60 -3.32
N GLU A 49 -2.42 -2.47 -3.42
CA GLU A 49 -1.47 -2.70 -2.34
C GLU A 49 -0.16 -1.92 -2.61
N LEU A 50 0.52 -1.52 -1.53
CA LEU A 50 1.82 -0.85 -1.60
C LEU A 50 2.79 -1.46 -0.59
N ALA A 51 4.06 -1.53 -0.98
CA ALA A 51 5.14 -1.92 -0.08
C ALA A 51 5.31 -0.89 1.03
N VAL A 52 5.51 -1.38 2.26
CA VAL A 52 5.91 -0.58 3.41
C VAL A 52 7.42 -0.69 3.53
N VAL A 53 8.11 0.45 3.51
CA VAL A 53 9.57 0.54 3.67
C VAL A 53 9.93 1.18 5.00
N GLU A 54 11.13 0.87 5.52
CA GLU A 54 11.59 1.36 6.83
C GLU A 54 11.50 2.89 6.94
N ASN A 55 12.02 3.60 5.94
CA ASN A 55 11.89 5.04 5.78
C ASN A 55 12.14 5.44 4.31
N PHE A 56 12.04 6.74 3.99
CA PHE A 56 12.19 7.21 2.61
C PHE A 56 13.63 7.22 2.09
N ASP A 57 14.62 7.29 2.99
CA ASP A 57 16.06 7.32 2.67
C ASP A 57 16.57 5.90 2.43
N ASN A 58 16.36 5.01 3.42
CA ASN A 58 16.60 3.58 3.36
C ASN A 58 15.30 2.85 3.04
N ARG A 59 15.01 2.71 1.74
CA ARG A 59 13.79 2.05 1.22
C ARG A 59 13.81 0.52 1.37
N ALA A 60 14.33 0.02 2.48
CA ALA A 60 14.29 -1.40 2.81
C ALA A 60 12.83 -1.81 3.07
N VAL A 61 12.33 -2.82 2.33
CA VAL A 61 10.95 -3.30 2.48
C VAL A 61 10.82 -4.05 3.80
N VAL A 62 9.86 -3.61 4.62
CA VAL A 62 9.54 -4.19 5.93
C VAL A 62 8.14 -4.81 5.96
N GLY A 63 7.33 -4.60 4.93
CA GLY A 63 6.00 -5.20 4.84
C GLY A 63 5.24 -4.83 3.58
N LEU A 64 3.98 -5.25 3.54
CA LEU A 64 3.01 -4.99 2.48
C LEU A 64 1.69 -4.59 3.12
N LEU A 65 1.07 -3.52 2.63
CA LEU A 65 -0.26 -3.10 3.08
C LEU A 65 -1.22 -3.07 1.89
N THR A 66 -2.35 -3.74 2.04
CA THR A 66 -3.43 -3.76 1.05
C THR A 66 -4.48 -2.70 1.36
N GLU A 67 -5.16 -2.21 0.32
CA GLU A 67 -6.27 -1.28 0.45
C GLU A 67 -7.41 -1.88 1.30
N GLY A 68 -7.70 -3.16 1.11
CA GLY A 68 -8.72 -3.86 1.90
C GLY A 68 -8.40 -3.87 3.41
N HIS A 69 -7.12 -4.08 3.78
CA HIS A 69 -6.72 -4.02 5.18
C HIS A 69 -6.83 -2.60 5.76
N LEU A 70 -6.45 -1.61 4.95
CA LEU A 70 -6.56 -0.20 5.31
C LEU A 70 -8.01 0.23 5.59
N ILE A 71 -8.95 -0.11 4.70
CA ILE A 71 -10.37 0.23 4.85
C ILE A 71 -10.95 -0.38 6.13
N ARG A 72 -10.63 -1.64 6.41
CA ARG A 72 -11.03 -2.32 7.64
C ARG A 72 -10.52 -1.56 8.88
N ARG A 73 -9.25 -1.15 8.86
CA ARG A 73 -8.64 -0.41 9.98
C ARG A 73 -9.26 0.97 10.16
N TYR A 74 -9.59 1.66 9.07
CA TYR A 74 -10.27 2.95 9.12
C TYR A 74 -11.66 2.85 9.75
N ALA A 75 -12.44 1.82 9.39
CA ALA A 75 -13.74 1.58 9.99
C ALA A 75 -13.64 1.31 11.50
N GLU A 76 -12.69 0.47 11.93
CA GLU A 76 -12.44 0.19 13.35
C GLU A 76 -12.12 1.47 14.15
N GLU A 77 -11.28 2.36 13.61
CA GLU A 77 -10.92 3.60 14.29
C GLU A 77 -12.09 4.60 14.35
N LEU A 78 -12.95 4.63 13.32
CA LEU A 78 -14.16 5.45 13.34
C LEU A 78 -15.17 4.93 14.38
N ASP A 79 -15.32 3.60 14.50
CA ASP A 79 -16.22 2.98 15.47
C ASP A 79 -15.73 3.15 16.92
N LYS A 80 -14.42 3.24 17.15
CA LYS A 80 -13.86 3.62 18.45
C LYS A 80 -14.18 5.07 18.78
N ALA A 81 -13.87 5.99 17.87
CA ALA A 81 -14.14 7.42 18.08
C ALA A 81 -15.63 7.69 18.38
N ARG A 82 -16.54 6.94 17.74
CA ARG A 82 -17.98 6.99 18.04
C ARG A 82 -18.34 6.53 19.45
N ARG A 83 -17.76 5.43 19.92
CA ARG A 83 -18.00 4.92 21.29
C ARG A 83 -17.45 5.86 22.35
N ASP A 84 -16.24 6.37 22.14
CA ASP A 84 -15.59 7.34 23.03
C ASP A 84 -16.43 8.63 23.19
N LEU A 85 -17.11 9.06 22.13
CA LEU A 85 -18.02 10.22 22.14
C LEU A 85 -19.39 9.94 22.78
N SER A 86 -19.88 8.71 22.68
CA SER A 86 -21.18 8.29 23.26
C SER A 86 -21.10 7.93 24.75
N GLY A 87 -19.90 7.76 25.31
CA GLY A 87 -19.70 7.43 26.72
C GLY A 87 -20.10 5.99 27.08
N GLU A 88 -20.15 5.09 26.10
CA GLU A 88 -20.35 3.66 26.30
C GLU A 88 -19.00 2.97 26.53
N ASP A 89 -18.50 3.07 27.76
CA ASP A 89 -17.47 2.21 28.34
C ASP A 89 -18.02 1.45 29.55
#